data_AF-A0A7W1JYX7-F1
#
_entry.id   AF-A0A7W1JYX7-F1
#
_cell.length_a   1.000
_cell.length_b   1.000
_cell.length_c   1.000
_cell.angle_alpha   90.00
_cell.angle_beta   90.00
_cell.angle_gamma   90.00
#
_symmetry.space_group_name_H-M   'P 1'
#
loop_
_entity.id
_entity.type
_entity.pdbx_description
1 polymer ?
#
loop_
_entity_poly.entity_id
_entity_poly.type
_entity_poly.pdbx_seq_one_letter_code
_entity_poly.pdbx_strand_id
1 'polypeptide(L)'
;MSRSELDIGLHVLDHQLLDVNGRRCGNVDDLAIEGGPGETPQIVALLVGPGHWGPRAGWTGRLAGWIGGSRKVRIPWDEVEKIDSAVHLKHDATSLGLGRGDDRLRPYAEKIPGAGR
;
A
#
# COMPACT_ATOMS: atom_id res chain seq x y z
N MET A 1 -8.56 -2.34 -28.07
CA MET A 1 -8.11 -2.95 -26.79
C MET A 1 -9.20 -2.68 -25.78
N SER A 2 -9.82 -3.71 -25.22
CA SER A 2 -10.87 -3.56 -24.19
C SER A 2 -10.26 -2.78 -23.02
N ARG A 3 -10.89 -1.67 -22.62
CA ARG A 3 -10.59 -1.03 -21.34
C ARG A 3 -11.08 -1.99 -20.28
N SER A 4 -10.17 -2.72 -19.65
CA SER A 4 -10.46 -3.43 -18.43
C SER A 4 -10.84 -2.38 -17.39
N GLU A 5 -12.10 -2.38 -16.95
CA GLU A 5 -12.51 -1.59 -15.78
C GLU A 5 -11.92 -2.23 -14.53
N LEU A 6 -11.27 -1.42 -13.70
CA LEU A 6 -10.68 -1.85 -12.43
C LEU A 6 -11.46 -1.23 -11.29
N ASP A 7 -12.12 -2.05 -10.48
CA ASP A 7 -12.69 -1.60 -9.20
C ASP A 7 -11.55 -1.31 -8.21
N ILE A 8 -11.36 -0.03 -7.88
CA ILE A 8 -10.28 0.41 -6.98
C ILE A 8 -10.49 0.00 -5.53
N GLY A 9 -11.75 -0.18 -5.10
CA GLY A 9 -12.06 -0.59 -3.74
C GLY A 9 -11.82 -2.08 -3.55
N LEU A 10 -12.20 -2.89 -4.55
CA LEU A 10 -12.07 -4.34 -4.47
C LEU A 10 -10.73 -4.87 -4.94
N HIS A 11 -10.01 -4.16 -5.81
CA HIS A 11 -8.79 -4.69 -6.44
C HIS A 11 -7.52 -3.88 -6.14
N VAL A 12 -7.61 -2.76 -5.41
CA VAL A 12 -6.42 -1.94 -5.11
C VAL A 12 -6.31 -1.63 -3.63
N LEU A 13 -7.37 -1.11 -3.01
CA LEU A 13 -7.36 -0.88 -1.56
C LEU A 13 -7.18 -2.19 -0.79
N ASP A 14 -6.45 -2.10 0.32
CA ASP A 14 -6.06 -3.18 1.22
C ASP A 14 -5.26 -4.32 0.57
N HIS A 15 -4.99 -4.27 -0.73
CA HIS A 15 -4.22 -5.27 -1.45
C HIS A 15 -2.76 -5.26 -1.02
N GLN A 16 -2.16 -6.44 -1.05
CA GLN A 16 -0.76 -6.63 -0.74
C GLN A 16 0.13 -5.99 -1.82
N LEU A 17 1.21 -5.35 -1.38
CA LEU A 17 2.26 -4.85 -2.26
C LEU A 17 3.37 -5.88 -2.38
N LEU A 18 3.72 -6.22 -3.62
CA LEU A 18 4.87 -7.04 -3.98
C LEU A 18 5.86 -6.17 -4.74
N ASP A 19 7.13 -6.23 -4.35
CA ASP A 19 8.20 -5.57 -5.10
C ASP A 19 8.60 -6.36 -6.36
N VAL A 20 9.54 -5.82 -7.14
CA VAL A 20 10.04 -6.45 -8.38
C VAL A 20 10.59 -7.87 -8.18
N ASN A 21 10.99 -8.23 -6.96
CA ASN A 21 11.49 -9.56 -6.60
C ASN A 21 10.37 -10.47 -6.08
N GLY A 22 9.11 -10.05 -6.13
CA GLY A 22 7.96 -10.75 -5.57
C GLY A 22 7.90 -10.71 -4.04
N ARG A 23 8.69 -9.86 -3.38
CA ARG A 23 8.71 -9.76 -1.93
C ARG A 23 7.55 -8.91 -1.43
N ARG A 24 6.79 -9.42 -0.46
CA ARG A 24 5.82 -8.64 0.31
C ARG A 24 6.49 -7.44 0.98
N CYS A 25 5.95 -6.25 0.73
CA CYS A 25 6.52 -5.02 1.26
C CYS A 25 5.52 -4.01 1.84
N GLY A 26 4.25 -4.41 1.98
CA GLY A 26 3.22 -3.62 2.64
C GLY A 26 1.83 -3.93 2.08
N ASN A 27 0.91 -3.02 2.35
CA ASN A 27 -0.45 -3.03 1.83
C ASN A 27 -0.80 -1.61 1.33
N VAL A 28 -1.69 -1.50 0.35
CA VAL A 28 -2.23 -0.20 -0.08
C VAL A 28 -3.24 0.28 0.96
N ASP A 29 -2.90 1.31 1.72
CA ASP A 29 -3.80 1.87 2.73
C ASP A 29 -4.81 2.84 2.09
N ASP A 30 -4.40 3.54 1.03
CA ASP A 30 -5.20 4.60 0.41
C ASP A 30 -4.64 5.03 -0.97
N LEU A 31 -5.35 5.93 -1.66
CA LEU A 31 -5.01 6.47 -2.97
C LEU A 31 -4.94 7.99 -2.96
N ALA A 32 -3.91 8.54 -3.62
CA ALA A 32 -3.87 9.95 -3.93
C ALA A 32 -4.60 10.21 -5.24
N ILE A 33 -5.60 11.09 -5.18
CA ILE A 33 -6.42 11.49 -6.33
C ILE A 33 -6.22 12.98 -6.55
N GLU A 34 -5.96 13.36 -7.79
CA GLU A 34 -5.85 14.75 -8.24
C GLU A 34 -6.94 15.06 -9.27
N GLY A 35 -7.33 16.33 -9.36
CA GLY A 35 -8.37 16.82 -10.26
C GLY A 35 -9.14 18.00 -9.64
N GLY A 36 -9.45 18.98 -10.47
CA GLY A 36 -10.26 20.15 -10.11
C GLY A 36 -11.76 19.97 -10.34
N PRO A 37 -12.58 20.96 -9.94
CA PRO A 37 -14.01 20.96 -10.24
C PRO A 37 -14.28 20.83 -11.75
N GLY A 38 -15.04 19.79 -12.13
CA GLY A 38 -15.37 19.52 -13.53
C GLY A 38 -14.32 18.71 -14.30
N GLU A 39 -13.17 18.40 -13.68
CA GLU A 39 -12.15 17.53 -14.27
C GLU A 39 -12.39 16.07 -13.91
N THR A 40 -11.90 15.15 -14.75
CA THR A 40 -11.92 13.72 -14.41
C THR A 40 -10.86 13.43 -13.36
N PRO A 41 -11.21 12.94 -12.16
CA PRO A 41 -10.24 12.63 -11.13
C PRO A 41 -9.25 11.56 -11.62
N GLN A 42 -7.97 11.77 -11.36
CA GLN A 42 -6.89 10.87 -11.72
C GLN A 42 -6.21 10.33 -10.46
N ILE A 43 -5.99 9.02 -10.42
CA ILE A 43 -5.17 8.42 -9.38
C ILE A 43 -3.71 8.65 -9.76
N VAL A 44 -2.95 9.30 -8.89
CA VAL A 44 -1.57 9.70 -9.16
C VAL A 44 -0.56 8.96 -8.30
N ALA A 45 -1.00 8.37 -7.18
CA ALA A 45 -0.14 7.60 -6.30
C ALA A 45 -0.91 6.65 -5.39
N LEU A 46 -0.23 5.58 -4.95
CA LEU A 46 -0.62 4.77 -3.81
C LEU A 46 -0.09 5.40 -2.52
N LEU A 47 -0.85 5.28 -1.45
CA LEU A 47 -0.49 5.75 -0.11
C LEU A 47 -0.36 4.54 0.81
N VAL A 48 0.81 4.42 1.43
CA VAL A 48 1.21 3.25 2.21
C VAL A 48 1.76 3.68 3.55
N GLY A 49 1.33 2.98 4.59
CA GLY A 49 1.74 3.15 5.97
C GLY A 49 0.66 3.82 6.84
N PRO A 50 0.64 3.47 8.14
CA PRO A 50 -0.35 3.91 9.12
C PRO A 50 -0.35 5.42 9.39
N GLY A 51 0.68 6.14 8.95
CA GLY A 51 0.68 7.60 9.01
C GLY A 51 -0.49 8.24 8.24
N HIS A 52 -1.07 7.55 7.26
CA HIS A 52 -2.22 8.04 6.48
C HIS A 52 -3.57 7.91 7.21
N TRP A 53 -3.64 7.17 8.33
CA TRP A 53 -4.89 6.97 9.08
C TRP A 53 -5.25 8.16 9.99
N GLY A 54 -4.24 8.90 10.44
CA GLY A 54 -4.36 9.93 11.49
C GLY A 54 -5.42 11.01 11.23
N PRO A 55 -5.46 11.66 10.05
CA PRO A 55 -6.45 12.70 9.76
C PRO A 55 -7.90 12.19 9.70
N ARG A 56 -8.10 10.89 9.48
CA ARG A 56 -9.43 10.30 9.22
C ARG A 56 -10.12 9.78 10.47
N ALA A 57 -9.37 9.22 11.41
CA ALA A 57 -9.93 8.51 12.55
C ALA A 57 -9.87 9.32 13.87
N GLY A 58 -9.59 10.63 13.82
CA GLY A 58 -9.57 11.48 15.01
C GLY A 58 -8.61 10.96 16.08
N TRP A 59 -9.06 10.90 17.34
CA TRP A 59 -8.22 10.46 18.47
C TRP A 59 -7.80 8.98 18.39
N THR A 60 -8.66 8.09 17.88
CA THR A 60 -8.32 6.67 17.70
C THR A 60 -7.30 6.48 16.57
N GLY A 61 -7.42 7.26 15.49
CA GLY A 61 -6.42 7.32 14.41
C GLY A 61 -5.04 7.79 14.87
N ARG A 62 -5.01 8.76 15.80
CA ARG A 62 -3.75 9.20 16.43
C ARG A 62 -3.13 8.10 17.30
N LEU A 63 -3.95 7.35 18.04
CA LEU A 63 -3.46 6.23 18.86
C LEU A 63 -2.95 5.08 17.97
N ALA A 64 -3.67 4.74 16.90
CA ALA A 64 -3.26 3.74 15.93
C ALA A 64 -1.97 4.15 15.19
N GLY A 65 -1.83 5.41 14.78
CA GLY A 65 -0.59 5.94 14.21
C GLY A 65 0.58 5.99 15.22
N TRP A 66 0.30 6.08 16.52
CA TRP A 66 1.34 5.95 17.55
C TRP A 66 1.83 4.51 17.69
N ILE A 67 0.93 3.52 17.62
CA ILE A 67 1.26 2.09 17.71
C ILE A 67 1.88 1.55 16.40
N GLY A 68 1.26 1.85 15.26
CA GLY A 68 1.68 1.41 13.92
C GLY A 68 2.83 2.23 13.33
N GLY A 69 3.13 3.39 13.92
CA GLY A 69 4.13 4.34 13.43
C GLY A 69 3.54 5.44 12.54
N SER A 70 4.28 6.53 12.39
CA SER A 70 3.83 7.72 11.64
C SER A 70 4.23 7.70 10.16
N ARG A 71 4.76 6.58 9.67
CA ARG A 71 5.36 6.53 8.34
C ARG A 71 4.31 6.69 7.26
N LYS A 72 4.60 7.57 6.31
CA LYS A 72 3.86 7.80 5.09
C LYS A 72 4.79 7.56 3.92
N VAL A 73 4.47 6.58 3.09
CA VAL A 73 5.12 6.34 1.81
C VAL A 73 4.11 6.64 0.72
N ARG A 74 4.49 7.50 -0.22
CA ARG A 74 3.71 7.81 -1.42
C ARG A 74 4.42 7.16 -2.60
N ILE A 75 3.75 6.26 -3.30
CA ILE A 75 4.30 5.53 -4.44
C ILE A 75 3.62 6.09 -5.70
N PRO A 76 4.35 6.74 -6.63
CA PRO A 76 3.77 7.20 -7.89
C PRO A 76 3.03 6.06 -8.62
N TRP A 77 1.90 6.37 -9.27
CA TRP A 77 1.14 5.34 -10.01
C TRP A 77 2.01 4.67 -11.10
N ASP A 78 2.97 5.39 -11.66
CA ASP A 78 3.93 4.87 -12.64
C ASP A 78 4.86 3.79 -12.07
N GLU A 79 4.96 3.61 -10.76
CA GLU A 79 5.68 2.50 -10.14
C GLU A 79 4.91 1.18 -10.16
N VAL A 80 3.60 1.22 -10.45
CA VAL A 80 2.77 0.02 -10.54
C VAL A 80 3.05 -0.69 -11.86
N GLU A 81 3.49 -1.94 -11.79
CA GLU A 81 3.71 -2.79 -12.95
C GLU A 81 2.41 -3.47 -13.39
N LYS A 82 1.72 -4.11 -12.45
CA LYS A 82 0.46 -4.81 -12.70
C LYS A 82 -0.36 -4.95 -11.43
N ILE A 83 -1.66 -5.18 -11.63
CA ILE A 83 -2.63 -5.40 -10.56
C ILE A 83 -3.34 -6.72 -10.86
N ASP A 84 -3.24 -7.67 -9.94
CA ASP A 84 -3.96 -8.94 -9.93
C ASP A 84 -4.47 -9.22 -8.49
N SER A 85 -4.27 -10.41 -7.96
CA SER A 85 -4.43 -10.70 -6.52
C SER A 85 -3.56 -9.83 -5.60
N ALA A 86 -2.57 -9.14 -6.15
CA ALA A 86 -1.71 -8.18 -5.47
C ALA A 86 -1.38 -7.00 -6.40
N VAL A 87 -0.84 -5.93 -5.82
CA VAL A 87 -0.26 -4.81 -6.55
C VAL A 87 1.24 -5.03 -6.66
N HIS A 88 1.73 -5.18 -7.90
CA HIS A 88 3.14 -5.46 -8.19
C HIS A 88 3.85 -4.16 -8.57
N LEU A 89 5.03 -3.95 -8.00
CA LEU A 89 5.82 -2.73 -8.17
C LEU A 89 7.03 -3.01 -9.08
N LYS A 90 7.40 -2.01 -9.87
CA LYS A 90 8.54 -2.08 -10.82
C LYS A 90 9.90 -2.10 -10.13
N HIS A 91 9.99 -1.60 -8.91
CA HIS A 91 11.23 -1.47 -8.16
C HIS A 91 11.19 -2.24 -6.83
N ASP A 92 12.37 -2.43 -6.24
CA ASP A 92 12.53 -3.13 -4.97
C ASP A 92 11.93 -2.34 -3.80
N ALA A 93 11.51 -3.06 -2.76
CA ALA A 93 10.89 -2.44 -1.60
C ALA A 93 11.79 -1.41 -0.90
N THR A 94 13.11 -1.63 -0.86
CA THR A 94 14.01 -0.77 -0.08
C THR A 94 14.22 0.59 -0.74
N SER A 95 14.33 0.63 -2.07
CA SER A 95 14.43 1.88 -2.84
C SER A 95 13.16 2.73 -2.73
N LEU A 96 11.98 2.08 -2.66
CA LEU A 96 10.70 2.75 -2.43
C LEU A 96 10.43 3.07 -0.94
N GLY A 97 11.32 2.67 -0.03
CA GLY A 97 11.17 2.88 1.39
C GLY A 97 10.09 2.01 2.06
N LEU A 98 9.74 0.88 1.47
CA LEU A 98 8.74 -0.08 1.96
C LEU A 98 9.36 -1.20 2.81
N GLY A 99 8.56 -2.18 3.24
CA GLY A 99 9.01 -3.43 3.87
C GLY A 99 9.45 -3.38 5.33
N ARG A 100 9.73 -2.20 5.92
CA ARG A 100 10.25 -2.13 7.30
C ARG A 100 9.33 -2.71 8.38
N GLY A 101 8.01 -2.54 8.22
CA GLY A 101 7.03 -3.11 9.15
C GLY A 101 7.01 -4.64 9.07
N ASP A 102 6.93 -5.16 7.85
CA ASP A 102 6.96 -6.60 7.56
C ASP A 102 8.27 -7.23 8.05
N ASP A 103 9.43 -6.60 7.83
CA ASP A 103 10.72 -7.07 8.32
C ASP A 103 10.79 -7.14 9.84
N ARG A 104 10.20 -6.16 10.53
CA ARG A 104 10.15 -6.13 12.00
C ARG A 104 9.27 -7.24 12.55
N LEU A 105 8.15 -7.54 11.87
CA LEU A 105 7.18 -8.54 12.31
C LEU A 105 7.54 -9.96 11.85
N ARG A 106 8.40 -10.11 10.83
CA ARG A 106 8.81 -11.41 10.26
C ARG A 106 9.22 -12.45 11.31
N PRO A 107 10.09 -12.16 12.31
CA PRO A 107 10.47 -13.16 13.32
C PRO A 107 9.32 -13.66 14.20
N TYR A 108 8.22 -12.90 14.26
CA TYR A 108 7.01 -13.28 14.97
C TYR A 108 6.05 -14.03 14.04
N ALA A 109 5.91 -13.57 12.80
CA ALA A 109 5.08 -14.21 11.78
C ALA A 109 5.59 -15.63 11.46
N GLU A 110 6.91 -15.83 11.40
CA GLU A 110 7.55 -17.13 11.18
C GLU A 110 7.24 -18.17 12.28
N LYS A 111 6.78 -17.74 13.46
CA LYS A 111 6.38 -18.63 14.56
C LYS A 111 4.92 -19.09 14.44
N ILE A 112 4.14 -18.51 13.54
CA ILE A 112 2.74 -18.87 13.35
C ILE A 112 2.68 -20.22 12.63
N PRO A 113 1.90 -21.20 13.12
CA PRO A 113 1.72 -22.47 12.43
C PRO A 113 1.29 -22.27 10.97
N GLY A 114 2.08 -22.79 10.03
CA GLY A 114 1.84 -22.67 8.59
C GLY A 114 2.67 -21.62 7.85
N ALA A 115 3.54 -20.87 8.53
CA ALA A 115 4.34 -19.79 7.91
C ALA A 115 5.39 -20.23 6.87
N GLY A 116 5.77 -21.51 6.82
CA GLY A 116 6.77 -22.05 5.88
C GLY A 116 6.20 -23.02 4.85
N ARG A 117 4.90 -22.92 4.54
CA ARG A 117 4.22 -23.78 3.57
C ARG A 117 4.14 -23.14 2.19
#